data_AF-A0A6C0JIB3-F1
#
_entry.id   AF-A0A6C0JIB3-F1
#
_cell.length_a   1.000
_cell.length_b   1.000
_cell.length_c   1.000
_cell.angle_alpha   90.00
_cell.angle_beta   90.00
_cell.angle_gamma   90.00
#
_symmetry.space_group_name_H-M   'P 1'
#
loop_
_entity.id
_entity.type
_entity.pdbx_description
1 polymer ?
#
loop_
_entity_poly.entity_id
_entity_poly.type
_entity_poly.pdbx_seq_one_letter_code
_entity_poly.pdbx_strand_id
1 'polypeptide(L)'
;MNHSLPNRALPSRALQIINEYSQPLTRVNWRHSKPIISQYKLYLYVLNKNKLNYSNTNWEEGLYVRVLYHITDTEWYRAFEYIRFYGLSRYIERMELDGEGHNMLEADGIKDAMYYHTVCYD
;
A
#
# COMPACT_ATOMS: atom_id res chain seq x y z
N MET A 1 1.39 30.09 16.04
CA MET A 1 1.05 30.80 14.79
C MET A 1 0.88 29.74 13.71
N ASN A 2 -0.34 29.56 13.22
CA ASN A 2 -0.67 28.55 12.20
C ASN A 2 -0.35 29.14 10.82
N HIS A 3 0.71 28.67 10.17
CA HIS A 3 1.08 29.05 8.81
C HIS A 3 0.41 28.14 7.76
N SER A 4 -0.89 27.85 7.91
CA SER A 4 -1.64 27.28 6.80
C SER A 4 -2.01 28.42 5.85
N LEU A 5 -1.39 28.42 4.67
CA LEU A 5 -1.74 29.35 3.59
C LEU A 5 -3.23 29.22 3.28
N PRO A 6 -3.96 30.33 3.07
CA PRO A 6 -5.35 30.28 2.66
C PRO A 6 -5.46 29.48 1.35
N ASN A 7 -6.37 28.50 1.34
CA ASN A 7 -6.62 27.48 0.31
C ASN A 7 -6.97 28.05 -1.10
N ARG A 8 -6.82 29.36 -1.32
CA ARG A 8 -7.11 30.09 -2.57
C ARG A 8 -5.86 30.64 -3.28
N ALA A 9 -4.65 30.43 -2.74
CA ALA A 9 -3.43 31.05 -3.28
C ALA A 9 -2.62 30.18 -4.26
N LEU A 10 -3.04 28.93 -4.52
CA LEU A 10 -2.30 28.05 -5.40
C LEU A 10 -2.72 28.29 -6.86
N PRO A 11 -1.75 28.50 -7.78
CA PRO A 11 -2.04 28.51 -9.21
C PRO A 11 -2.83 27.27 -9.61
N SER A 12 -3.76 27.40 -10.56
CA SER A 12 -4.61 26.30 -11.04
C SER A 12 -3.81 25.06 -11.42
N ARG A 13 -2.62 25.26 -12.00
CA ARG A 13 -1.67 24.19 -12.34
C ARG A 13 -1.10 23.48 -11.11
N ALA A 14 -0.83 24.19 -10.02
CA ALA A 14 -0.38 23.59 -8.77
C ALA A 14 -1.50 22.78 -8.10
N LEU A 15 -2.73 23.30 -8.12
CA LEU A 15 -3.91 22.57 -7.64
C LEU A 15 -4.17 21.31 -8.47
N GLN A 16 -4.05 21.41 -9.79
CA GLN A 16 -4.18 20.27 -10.69
C GLN A 16 -3.13 19.20 -10.37
N ILE A 17 -1.86 19.59 -10.23
CA ILE A 17 -0.78 18.68 -9.82
C ILE A 17 -1.10 18.07 -8.45
N ILE A 18 -1.47 18.84 -7.43
CA ILE A 18 -1.80 18.28 -6.10
C ILE A 18 -2.95 17.28 -6.19
N ASN A 19 -4.01 17.61 -6.93
CA ASN A 19 -5.17 16.75 -7.08
C ASN A 19 -4.81 15.46 -7.83
N GLU A 20 -4.00 15.59 -8.89
CA GLU A 20 -3.43 14.47 -9.62
C GLU A 20 -2.54 13.60 -8.69
N TYR A 21 -1.65 14.21 -7.90
CA TYR A 21 -0.66 13.54 -7.03
C TYR A 21 -1.16 13.06 -5.67
N SER A 22 -2.33 13.51 -5.25
CA SER A 22 -2.96 13.07 -3.99
C SER A 22 -3.64 11.70 -4.08
N GLN A 23 -3.75 11.11 -5.28
CA GLN A 23 -4.47 9.86 -5.52
C GLN A 23 -3.61 8.79 -6.25
N PRO A 24 -2.43 8.43 -5.72
CA PRO A 24 -1.50 7.55 -6.42
C PRO A 24 -2.01 6.11 -6.61
N LEU A 25 -2.96 5.66 -5.79
CA LEU A 25 -3.46 4.27 -5.79
C LEU A 25 -4.71 4.06 -6.67
N THR A 26 -5.48 5.11 -6.97
CA THR A 26 -6.77 5.00 -7.68
C THR A 26 -6.66 5.21 -9.20
N ARG A 27 -5.55 5.78 -9.71
CA ARG A 27 -5.33 5.98 -11.16
C ARG A 27 -4.39 4.93 -11.74
N VAL A 28 -4.87 4.14 -12.70
CA VAL A 28 -4.11 3.05 -13.35
C VAL A 28 -2.81 3.54 -13.98
N ASN A 29 -2.82 4.72 -14.61
CA ASN A 29 -1.67 5.31 -15.30
C ASN A 29 -0.53 5.65 -14.30
N TRP A 30 -0.89 5.84 -13.04
CA TRP A 30 0.02 6.24 -11.96
C TRP A 30 0.59 5.06 -11.20
N ARG A 31 -0.04 3.88 -11.33
CA ARG A 31 0.60 2.62 -10.95
C ARG A 31 1.92 2.41 -11.71
N HIS A 32 2.06 3.02 -12.89
CA HIS A 32 3.28 2.98 -13.72
C HIS A 32 4.25 4.12 -13.42
N SER A 33 3.80 5.25 -12.88
CA SER A 33 4.70 6.22 -12.25
C SER A 33 5.18 5.59 -10.96
N LYS A 34 6.30 4.88 -11.02
CA LYS A 34 6.92 4.17 -9.90
C LYS A 34 6.55 4.85 -8.57
N PRO A 35 5.82 4.21 -7.65
CA PRO A 35 5.86 4.72 -6.31
C PRO A 35 7.34 4.65 -5.89
N ILE A 36 7.84 5.69 -5.20
CA ILE A 36 9.23 5.72 -4.72
C ILE A 36 9.53 4.46 -3.87
N ILE A 37 8.49 3.78 -3.37
CA ILE A 37 8.49 2.51 -2.65
C ILE A 37 7.29 1.64 -3.09
N SER A 38 7.42 0.31 -3.18
CA SER A 38 6.30 -0.60 -3.50
C SER A 38 5.24 -0.65 -2.37
N GLN A 39 4.05 -1.19 -2.67
CA GLN A 39 2.99 -1.39 -1.66
C GLN A 39 3.49 -2.15 -0.42
N TYR A 40 4.31 -3.19 -0.61
CA TYR A 40 4.91 -3.94 0.50
C TYR A 40 5.89 -3.09 1.33
N LYS A 41 6.73 -2.30 0.68
CA LYS A 41 7.67 -1.40 1.38
C LYS A 41 6.93 -0.30 2.14
N LEU A 42 5.82 0.21 1.61
CA LEU A 42 4.95 1.13 2.32
C LEU A 42 4.33 0.44 3.55
N TYR A 43 3.81 -0.77 3.41
CA TYR A 43 3.29 -1.56 4.52
C TYR A 43 4.34 -1.75 5.64
N LEU A 44 5.55 -2.19 5.29
CA LEU A 44 6.65 -2.34 6.24
C LEU A 44 7.07 -1.02 6.88
N TYR A 45 7.12 0.07 6.10
CA TYR A 45 7.45 1.39 6.62
C TYR A 45 6.44 1.82 7.70
N VAL A 46 5.15 1.68 7.39
CA VAL A 46 4.08 2.06 8.31
C VAL A 46 4.09 1.19 9.56
N LEU A 47 4.27 -0.13 9.41
CA LEU A 47 4.40 -1.06 10.55
C LEU A 47 5.60 -0.73 11.44
N ASN A 48 6.76 -0.41 10.87
CA ASN A 48 7.97 -0.15 11.65
C ASN A 48 7.95 1.23 12.33
N LYS A 49 7.28 2.22 11.72
CA LYS A 49 7.11 3.56 12.31
C LYS A 49 6.09 3.56 13.43
N ASN A 50 5.02 2.78 13.24
CA ASN A 50 3.99 2.60 14.24
C ASN A 50 4.43 1.44 15.15
N LYS A 51 5.28 1.70 16.16
CA LYS A 51 5.39 0.78 17.31
C LYS A 51 4.02 0.80 17.99
N LEU A 52 3.06 0.05 17.43
CA LEU A 52 1.63 0.23 17.59
C LEU A 52 1.27 0.30 19.06
N ASN A 53 1.18 1.52 19.58
CA ASN A 53 0.66 1.79 20.89
C ASN A 53 -0.82 2.13 20.71
N TYR A 54 -1.65 1.11 20.62
CA TYR A 54 -3.10 1.22 20.38
C TYR A 54 -3.84 2.06 21.44
N SER A 55 -3.16 2.46 22.53
CA SER A 55 -3.73 3.29 23.59
C SER A 55 -3.49 4.80 23.43
N ASN A 56 -2.71 5.23 22.43
CA ASN A 56 -2.27 6.62 22.33
C ASN A 56 -3.07 7.39 21.27
N THR A 57 -3.58 8.55 21.66
CA THR A 57 -4.53 9.38 20.89
C THR A 57 -3.84 10.42 20.01
N ASN A 58 -2.56 10.23 19.69
CA ASN A 58 -1.83 11.18 18.86
C ASN A 58 -2.30 11.10 17.40
N TRP A 59 -2.64 12.25 16.82
CA TRP A 59 -3.20 12.35 15.47
C TRP A 59 -2.28 11.76 14.38
N GLU A 60 -0.97 11.79 14.59
CA GLU A 60 0.03 11.17 13.70
C GLU A 60 -0.06 9.64 13.70
N GLU A 61 -0.28 9.00 14.86
CA GLU A 61 -0.53 7.56 14.95
C GLU A 61 -1.84 7.19 14.25
N GLY A 62 -2.84 8.06 14.32
CA GLY A 62 -4.10 7.92 13.59
C GLY A 62 -3.95 7.91 12.07
N LEU A 63 -3.00 8.65 11.51
CA LEU A 63 -2.71 8.61 10.07
C LEU A 63 -2.13 7.25 9.66
N TYR A 64 -1.14 6.75 10.40
CA TYR A 64 -0.55 5.44 10.12
C TYR A 64 -1.57 4.30 10.27
N VAL A 65 -2.44 4.37 11.28
CA VAL A 65 -3.54 3.40 11.46
C VAL A 65 -4.51 3.45 10.28
N ARG A 66 -4.91 4.64 9.81
CA ARG A 66 -5.78 4.77 8.62
C ARG A 66 -5.10 4.24 7.37
N VAL A 67 -3.82 4.53 7.18
CA VAL A 67 -3.05 4.01 6.04
C VAL A 67 -2.99 2.48 6.10
N LEU A 68 -2.73 1.89 7.27
CA LEU A 68 -2.80 0.44 7.45
C LEU A 68 -4.18 -0.10 7.13
N TYR A 69 -5.24 0.52 7.65
CA TYR A 69 -6.62 0.11 7.38
C TYR A 69 -6.91 0.07 5.88
N HIS A 70 -6.50 1.10 5.15
CA HIS A 70 -6.66 1.14 3.70
C HIS A 70 -5.79 0.09 2.99
N ILE A 71 -4.56 -0.14 3.44
CA ILE A 71 -3.71 -1.22 2.91
C ILE A 71 -4.38 -2.58 3.14
N THR A 72 -4.92 -2.84 4.33
CA THR A 72 -5.54 -4.12 4.68
C THR A 72 -6.80 -4.43 3.90
N ASP A 73 -7.47 -3.40 3.38
CA ASP A 73 -8.65 -3.59 2.53
C ASP A 73 -8.31 -3.82 1.05
N THR A 74 -7.04 -3.67 0.66
CA THR A 74 -6.63 -3.95 -0.72
C THR A 74 -6.61 -5.45 -1.04
N GLU A 75 -6.90 -5.79 -2.30
CA GLU A 75 -6.73 -7.16 -2.81
C GLU A 75 -5.29 -7.64 -2.63
N TRP A 76 -4.31 -6.75 -2.85
CA TRP A 76 -2.89 -7.03 -2.62
C TRP A 76 -2.63 -7.59 -1.21
N TYR A 77 -3.17 -6.96 -0.17
CA TYR A 77 -2.95 -7.40 1.20
C TYR A 77 -3.60 -8.76 1.47
N ARG A 78 -4.80 -9.00 0.92
CA ARG A 78 -5.50 -10.29 1.03
C ARG A 78 -4.70 -11.42 0.37
N ALA A 79 -4.14 -11.17 -0.82
CA ALA A 79 -3.27 -12.12 -1.50
C ALA A 79 -1.96 -12.36 -0.72
N PHE A 80 -1.32 -11.29 -0.26
CA PHE A 80 -0.11 -11.38 0.57
C PHE A 80 -0.35 -12.22 1.84
N GLU A 81 -1.41 -11.94 2.60
CA GLU A 81 -1.79 -12.72 3.79
C GLU A 81 -2.05 -14.19 3.44
N TYR A 82 -2.79 -14.46 2.36
CA TYR A 82 -3.07 -15.83 1.95
C TYR A 82 -1.77 -16.58 1.61
N ILE A 83 -0.88 -15.98 0.82
CA ILE A 83 0.43 -16.56 0.47
C ILE A 83 1.26 -16.79 1.74
N ARG A 84 1.23 -15.85 2.69
CA ARG A 84 1.96 -15.95 3.97
C ARG A 84 1.51 -17.14 4.82
N PHE A 85 0.21 -17.45 4.86
CA PHE A 85 -0.34 -18.54 5.68
C PHE A 85 -0.38 -19.89 4.96
N TYR A 86 -0.65 -19.90 3.65
CA TYR A 86 -0.95 -21.12 2.90
C TYR A 86 0.10 -21.44 1.82
N GLY A 87 1.04 -20.53 1.57
CA GLY A 87 2.06 -20.66 0.55
C GLY A 87 1.59 -20.23 -0.84
N LEU A 88 2.57 -19.98 -1.71
CA LEU A 88 2.34 -19.51 -3.07
C LEU A 88 1.60 -20.54 -3.94
N SER A 89 1.97 -21.81 -3.86
CA SER A 89 1.37 -22.85 -4.71
C SER A 89 -0.14 -22.95 -4.50
N ARG A 90 -0.60 -22.94 -3.24
CA ARG A 90 -2.04 -22.95 -2.91
C ARG A 90 -2.76 -21.69 -3.36
N TYR A 91 -2.06 -20.56 -3.46
CA TYR A 91 -2.63 -19.33 -3.97
C TYR A 91 -2.84 -19.41 -5.49
N ILE A 92 -1.84 -19.91 -6.23
CA ILE A 92 -1.93 -20.10 -7.68
C ILE A 92 -3.05 -21.08 -8.03
N GLU A 93 -3.09 -22.24 -7.36
CA GLU A 93 -4.16 -23.24 -7.55
C GLU A 93 -5.55 -22.64 -7.35
N ARG A 94 -5.72 -21.81 -6.32
CA ARG A 94 -7.00 -21.14 -6.04
C ARG A 94 -7.40 -20.15 -7.14
N MET A 95 -6.47 -19.33 -7.61
CA MET A 95 -6.74 -18.35 -8.68
C MET A 95 -7.06 -19.03 -10.01
N GLU A 96 -6.40 -20.15 -10.32
CA GLU A 96 -6.70 -20.97 -11.51
C GLU A 96 -8.10 -21.59 -11.45
N LEU A 97 -8.54 -22.04 -10.27
CA LEU A 97 -9.86 -22.62 -10.06
C LEU A 97 -10.99 -21.59 -10.16
N ASP A 98 -10.76 -20.37 -9.69
CA ASP A 98 -11.76 -19.28 -9.70
C ASP A 98 -11.94 -18.67 -11.11
N GLY A 99 -11.15 -19.10 -12.11
CA GLY A 99 -11.21 -18.57 -13.48
C GLY A 99 -10.70 -17.13 -13.63
N GLU A 100 -10.34 -16.50 -12.51
CA GLU A 100 -9.68 -15.22 -12.43
C GLU A 100 -8.17 -15.42 -12.61
N GLY A 101 -7.77 -15.70 -13.86
CA GLY A 101 -6.37 -15.67 -14.29
C GLY A 101 -5.78 -14.26 -14.30
N HIS A 102 -6.12 -13.43 -13.31
CA HIS A 102 -5.50 -12.14 -13.13
C HIS A 102 -4.12 -12.33 -12.51
N ASN A 103 -3.14 -11.75 -13.21
CA ASN A 103 -1.71 -11.85 -12.96
C ASN A 103 -1.33 -11.09 -11.68
N MET A 104 -1.93 -11.48 -10.55
CA MET A 104 -1.77 -10.82 -9.26
C MET A 104 -0.35 -11.01 -8.71
N LEU A 105 0.39 -11.96 -9.28
CA LEU A 105 1.85 -12.09 -9.13
C LEU A 105 2.64 -10.93 -9.77
N GLU A 106 2.04 -10.23 -10.72
CA GLU A 106 2.57 -8.97 -11.28
C GLU A 106 2.09 -7.74 -10.51
N ALA A 107 1.18 -7.89 -9.54
CA ALA A 107 0.78 -6.77 -8.70
C ALA A 107 1.99 -6.22 -7.92
N ASP A 108 2.12 -4.90 -7.92
CA ASP A 108 3.20 -4.19 -7.25
C ASP A 108 3.29 -4.60 -5.77
N GLY A 109 4.50 -4.92 -5.31
CA GLY A 109 4.75 -5.32 -3.93
C GLY A 109 4.67 -6.83 -3.62
N ILE A 110 3.98 -7.67 -4.41
CA ILE A 110 3.97 -9.14 -4.15
C ILE A 110 5.37 -9.75 -4.29
N LYS A 111 6.09 -9.40 -5.35
CA LYS A 111 7.48 -9.86 -5.57
C LYS A 111 8.43 -9.41 -4.45
N ASP A 112 8.28 -8.16 -4.01
CA ASP A 112 9.06 -7.61 -2.89
C ASP A 112 8.76 -8.35 -1.58
N ALA A 113 7.49 -8.68 -1.34
CA ALA A 113 7.05 -9.43 -0.17
C ALA A 113 7.61 -10.86 -0.17
N MET A 114 7.52 -11.55 -1.31
CA MET A 114 8.07 -12.89 -1.48
C MET A 114 9.57 -12.92 -1.21
N TYR A 115 10.33 -12.01 -1.83
CA TYR A 115 11.79 -11.92 -1.62
C TYR A 115 12.15 -11.76 -0.14
N TYR A 116 11.45 -10.87 0.58
CA TYR A 116 11.69 -10.64 2.00
C TYR A 116 11.41 -11.89 2.85
N HIS A 117 10.33 -12.60 2.57
CA HIS A 117 9.95 -13.79 3.33
C HIS A 117 10.77 -15.04 2.98
N THR A 118 11.36 -15.12 1.77
CA THR A 118 12.29 -16.20 1.42
C THR A 118 13.70 -15.98 1.99
N VAL A 119 14.19 -14.73 2.03
CA VAL A 119 15.58 -14.44 2.43
C VAL A 119 15.75 -14.31 3.95
N CYS A 120 14.69 -13.99 4.69
CA CYS A 120 14.78 -13.78 6.14
C CYS A 120 14.38 -15.00 6.99
N TYR A 121 13.99 -16.14 6.38
CA TYR A 121 13.59 -17.36 7.09
C TYR A 121 14.42 -18.61 6.69
N ASP A 122 15.52 -18.43 5.96
CA ASP A 122 16.61 -19.41 5.82
C ASP A 122 17.73 -19.11 6.84
#